data_AF-A0AAD4BDD5-F1
#
_entry.id   AF-A0AAD4BDD5-F1
#
_cell.length_a   1.000
_cell.length_b   1.000
_cell.length_c   1.000
_cell.angle_alpha   90.00
_cell.angle_beta   90.00
_cell.angle_gamma   90.00
#
_symmetry.space_group_name_H-M   'P 1'
#
loop_
_entity.id
_entity.type
_entity.pdbx_description
1 polymer ?
#
loop_
_entity_poly.entity_id
_entity_poly.type
_entity_poly.pdbx_seq_one_letter_code
_entity_poly.pdbx_strand_id
1 'polypeptide(L)' 'MLPESFAVVCAPKSTPNFGIFRLTDPPGLQTILNCHAKEAFHPHPGSSHLY' A
#
# COMPACT_ATOMS: atom_id res chain seq x y z
N MET A 1 8.21 -10.66 -12.72
CA MET A 1 7.99 -9.62 -11.69
C MET A 1 7.30 -8.47 -12.39
N LEU A 2 6.06 -8.13 -11.99
CA LEU A 2 5.32 -7.02 -12.61
C LEU A 2 6.06 -5.71 -12.29
N PRO A 3 6.57 -4.97 -13.29
CA PRO A 3 7.34 -3.74 -13.06
C PRO A 3 6.50 -2.62 -12.40
N GLU A 4 5.17 -2.78 -12.40
CA GLU A 4 4.21 -1.81 -11.89
C GLU A 4 3.19 -2.52 -11.01
N SER A 5 3.04 -2.07 -9.76
CA SER A 5 2.01 -2.54 -8.85
C SER A 5 1.24 -1.34 -8.30
N PHE A 6 -0.09 -1.42 -8.33
CA PHE A 6 -0.99 -0.41 -7.80
C PHE A 6 -2.12 -1.06 -7.00
N ALA A 7 -2.61 -0.34 -6.00
CA ALA A 7 -3.78 -0.72 -5.22
C ALA A 7 -4.93 0.24 -5.51
N VAL A 8 -6.13 -0.30 -5.73
CA VAL A 8 -7.37 0.48 -5.82
C VAL A 8 -8.18 0.22 -4.57
N VAL A 9 -8.47 1.27 -3.81
CA VAL A 9 -9.30 1.19 -2.60
C VAL A 9 -10.65 1.80 -2.92
N CYS A 10 -11.72 1.02 -2.74
CA CYS A 10 -13.10 1.49 -2.84
C CYS A 10 -13.64 1.82 -1.45
N ALA A 11 -14.08 3.06 -1.23
CA ALA A 11 -14.59 3.56 0.04
C ALA A 11 -15.96 4.24 -0.18
N PRO A 12 -17.07 3.48 -0.30
CA PRO A 12 -18.37 3.99 -0.72
C PRO A 12 -19.02 5.00 0.24
N LYS A 13 -18.48 5.14 1.46
CA LYS A 13 -18.93 6.10 2.47
C LYS A 13 -18.02 7.34 2.59
N SER A 14 -17.00 7.45 1.74
CA SER A 14 -16.01 8.52 1.76
C SER A 14 -16.10 9.37 0.49
N THR A 15 -15.63 10.62 0.57
CA THR A 15 -15.44 11.50 -0.59
C THR A 15 -13.98 11.95 -0.61
N PRO A 16 -13.15 11.50 -1.57
CA PRO A 16 -13.50 10.66 -2.72
C PRO A 16 -13.87 9.22 -2.33
N ASN A 17 -14.70 8.58 -3.16
CA ASN A 17 -15.21 7.23 -2.92
C ASN A 17 -14.26 6.12 -3.42
N PHE A 18 -13.14 6.49 -4.02
CA PHE A 18 -12.05 5.58 -4.33
C PHE A 18 -10.70 6.30 -4.26
N GLY A 19 -9.63 5.52 -4.12
CA GLY A 19 -8.25 5.97 -4.22
C GLY A 19 -7.42 4.98 -5.03
N ILE A 20 -6.45 5.50 -5.79
CA ILE A 20 -5.48 4.71 -6.53
C ILE A 20 -4.10 5.02 -5.96
N PHE A 21 -3.38 3.98 -5.58
CA PHE A 21 -2.13 4.05 -4.85
C PHE A 21 -1.04 3.30 -5.58
N ARG A 22 0.15 3.89 -5.70
CA ARG A 22 1.25 3.28 -6.44
C ARG A 22 2.19 2.61 -5.44
N LEU A 23 2.29 1.28 -5.53
CA LEU A 23 3.18 0.49 -4.65
C LEU A 23 4.64 0.54 -5.11
N THR A 24 4.89 0.85 -6.39
CA THR A 24 6.20 0.82 -7.04
C THR A 24 6.70 2.22 -7.40
N ASP A 25 7.09 3.00 -6.37
CA ASP A 25 8.20 3.96 -6.34
C ASP A 25 8.56 4.20 -4.85
N PRO A 26 9.84 4.28 -4.44
CA PRO A 26 10.40 3.61 -3.26
C PRO A 26 9.94 4.23 -1.92
N PRO A 27 9.64 3.45 -0.83
CA PRO A 27 10.00 2.06 -0.53
C PRO A 27 8.81 1.05 -0.39
N GLY A 28 7.63 1.34 -0.95
CA GLY A 28 6.38 0.56 -0.75
C GLY A 28 6.51 -0.96 -0.93
N LEU A 29 6.82 -1.41 -2.16
CA LEU A 29 6.90 -2.84 -2.49
C LEU A 29 7.94 -3.61 -1.65
N GLN A 30 9.14 -3.04 -1.47
CA GLN A 30 10.20 -3.67 -0.68
C GLN A 30 9.81 -3.78 0.81
N THR A 31 9.05 -2.82 1.33
CA THR A 31 8.57 -2.85 2.72
C THR A 31 7.63 -4.04 2.94
N ILE A 32 6.71 -4.31 2.01
CA ILE A 32 5.80 -5.44 2.09
C ILE A 32 6.54 -6.77 1.92
N LEU A 33 7.45 -6.86 0.93
CA LEU A 33 8.21 -8.09 0.66
C LEU A 33 9.11 -8.52 1.84
N ASN A 34 9.60 -7.56 2.63
CA ASN A 34 10.43 -7.83 3.80
C ASN A 34 9.62 -7.85 5.12
N CYS A 35 8.30 -7.74 5.06
CA CYS A 35 7.47 -7.80 6.25
C CYS A 35 7.22 -9.26 6.69
N HIS A 36 7.53 -9.55 7.96
CA HIS A 36 7.34 -10.87 8.57
C HIS A 36 6.27 -10.88 9.67
N ALA A 37 5.53 -9.78 9.85
CA ALA A 37 4.45 -9.71 10.81
C ALA A 37 3.33 -10.68 10.40
N LYS A 38 2.77 -11.40 11.38
CA LYS A 38 1.71 -12.40 11.15
C LYS A 38 0.32 -11.79 11.14
N GLU A 39 0.19 -10.54 11.57
CA GLU A 39 -1.07 -9.82 11.63
C GLU A 39 -1.49 -9.38 10.22
N ALA A 40 -2.76 -9.64 9.88
CA ALA A 40 -3.29 -9.33 8.55
C ALA A 40 -3.24 -7.83 8.23
N PHE A 41 -3.38 -6.96 9.24
CA PHE A 41 -3.36 -5.50 9.08
C PHE A 41 -2.54 -4.86 10.19
N HIS A 42 -1.45 -4.19 9.84
CA HIS A 42 -0.57 -3.51 10.79
C HIS A 42 0.15 -2.32 10.11
N PRO A 43 0.51 -1.28 10.88
CA PRO A 43 1.28 -0.16 10.35
C PRO A 43 2.75 -0.54 10.17
N HIS A 44 3.39 -0.06 9.10
CA HIS A 44 4.83 -0.18 8.89
C HIS A 44 5.55 1.10 9.33
N PRO A 45 6.77 1.03 9.89
CA PRO A 45 7.54 2.23 10.26
C PRO A 45 7.90 3.07 9.01
N GLY A 46 7.68 4.39 9.07
CA GLY A 46 7.86 5.30 7.91
C GLY A 46 6.63 5.42 6.99
N SER A 47 5.48 4.95 7.44
CA SER A 47 4.19 4.76 6.73
C SER A 47 3.54 5.99 6.07
N SER A 48 4.16 7.16 6.08
CA SER A 48 3.56 8.35 5.44
C SER A 48 3.62 8.32 3.90
N HIS A 49 4.36 7.39 3.28
CA HIS A 49 4.62 7.36 1.83
C HIS A 49 4.75 5.95 1.22
N LEU A 50 4.01 4.94 1.70
CA LEU A 50 4.06 3.59 1.10
C LEU A 50 3.18 3.44 -0.16
N TYR A 51 2.41 4.47 -0.50
CA TYR A 51 1.30 4.46 -1.45
C TYR A 51 1.20 5.77 -2.22
#